data_AF-A0A2S9GK35-F1
#
_entry.id   AF-A0A2S9GK35-F1
#
_cell.length_a   1.000
_cell.length_b   1.000
_cell.length_c   1.000
_cell.angle_alpha   90.00
_cell.angle_beta   90.00
_cell.angle_gamma   90.00
#
_symmetry.space_group_name_H-M   'P 1'
#
loop_
_entity.id
_entity.type
_entity.pdbx_description
1 polymer ?
#
loop_
_entity_poly.entity_id
_entity_poly.type
_entity_poly.pdbx_seq_one_letter_code
_entity_poly.pdbx_strand_id
1 'polypeptide(L)' 'MTDLDSGVARIAEATLADQQFVTPVDVLIGLGWLLPDRISPWLRGLVTSIDRCLRVGQTEAAGALDALQ' A
#
# COMPACT_ATOMS: atom_id res chain seq x y z
N MET A 1 1.27 -19.63 2.39
CA MET A 1 1.44 -18.19 2.61
C MET A 1 2.53 -17.76 1.69
N THR A 2 2.15 -17.05 0.63
CA THR A 2 3.07 -16.50 -0.36
C THR A 2 3.96 -15.47 0.35
N ASP A 3 5.20 -15.24 -0.12
CA ASP A 3 6.09 -14.23 0.49
C ASP A 3 5.42 -12.84 0.59
N LEU A 4 4.52 -12.54 -0.34
CA LEU A 4 3.73 -11.31 -0.36
C LEU A 4 2.77 -11.20 0.83
N ASP A 5 1.96 -12.24 1.11
CA ASP A 5 0.97 -12.22 2.21
C ASP A 5 1.65 -12.00 3.57
N SER A 6 2.79 -12.65 3.75
CA SER A 6 3.58 -12.54 4.98
C SER A 6 4.19 -11.14 5.12
N GLY A 7 4.61 -10.52 4.01
CA GLY A 7 5.08 -9.14 3.96
C GLY A 7 3.97 -8.14 4.27
N VAL A 8 2.79 -8.32 3.65
CA VAL A 8 1.59 -7.50 3.86
C VAL A 8 1.16 -7.55 5.33
N ALA A 9 1.03 -8.75 5.91
CA ALA A 9 0.65 -8.91 7.31
C ALA A 9 1.64 -8.24 8.26
N ARG A 10 2.95 -8.42 8.04
CA ARG A 10 3.99 -7.80 8.89
C ARG A 10 3.95 -6.28 8.85
N ILE A 11 3.72 -5.69 7.68
CA ILE A 11 3.60 -4.23 7.55
C ILE A 11 2.31 -3.74 8.17
N ALA A 12 1.19 -4.42 7.91
CA ALA A 12 -0.10 -4.07 8.50
C ALA A 12 -0.03 -4.11 10.03
N GLU A 13 0.54 -5.16 10.63
CA GLU A 13 0.73 -5.25 12.08
C GLU A 13 1.62 -4.13 12.64
N ALA A 14 2.72 -3.80 11.95
CA ALA A 14 3.61 -2.73 12.38
C ALA A 14 2.91 -1.35 12.33
N THR A 15 2.18 -1.07 11.26
CA THR A 15 1.41 0.18 11.11
C THR A 15 0.25 0.24 12.11
N LEU A 16 -0.43 -0.89 12.34
CA LEU A 16 -1.50 -0.98 13.32
C LEU A 16 -0.98 -0.72 14.73
N ALA A 17 0.20 -1.23 15.08
CA ALA A 17 0.82 -0.98 16.37
C ALA A 17 1.15 0.51 16.56
N ASP A 18 1.65 1.17 15.51
CA ASP A 18 2.05 2.58 15.55
C ASP A 18 0.87 3.56 15.55
N GLN A 19 -0.09 3.36 14.64
CA GLN A 19 -1.16 4.33 14.37
C GLN A 19 -2.54 3.87 14.86
N GLN A 20 -2.69 2.63 15.33
CA GLN A 20 -3.96 2.01 15.74
C GLN A 20 -5.00 1.86 14.62
N PHE A 21 -4.61 2.17 13.38
CA PHE A 21 -5.36 1.87 12.17
C PHE A 21 -4.37 1.55 11.05
N VAL A 22 -4.85 0.88 10.01
CA VAL A 22 -4.09 0.57 8.81
C VAL A 22 -4.92 0.99 7.62
N THR A 23 -4.32 1.77 6.72
CA THR A 23 -4.90 1.97 5.40
C THR A 23 -4.20 1.09 4.37
N PRO A 24 -4.88 0.71 3.27
CA PRO A 24 -4.23 -0.05 2.21
C PRO A 24 -3.05 0.71 1.58
N VAL A 25 -3.09 2.04 1.64
CA VAL A 25 -2.00 2.94 1.26
C VAL A 25 -0.74 2.69 2.10
N ASP A 26 -0.89 2.55 3.42
CA ASP A 26 0.26 2.37 4.33
C ASP A 26 0.97 1.04 4.04
N VAL A 27 0.20 0.01 3.69
CA VAL A 27 0.74 -1.29 3.27
C VAL A 27 1.52 -1.17 1.98
N LEU A 28 0.96 -0.48 0.96
CA LEU A 28 1.65 -0.23 -0.30
C LEU A 28 2.92 0.62 -0.11
N ILE A 29 2.92 1.56 0.85
CA ILE A 29 4.11 2.34 1.23
C ILE A 29 5.15 1.45 1.92
N GLY A 30 4.74 0.63 2.89
CA GLY A 30 5.65 -0.27 3.61
C GLY A 30 6.25 -1.35 2.72
N LEU A 31 5.54 -1.77 1.66
CA LEU A 31 6.06 -2.67 0.62
C LEU A 31 7.04 -1.96 -0.34
N GLY A 32 7.17 -0.63 -0.25
CA GLY A 32 7.99 0.19 -1.15
C GLY A 32 7.40 0.33 -2.56
N TRP A 33 6.13 -0.02 -2.73
CA TRP A 33 5.39 0.03 -3.99
C TRP A 33 4.77 1.40 -4.24
N LEU A 34 4.51 2.15 -3.16
CA LEU A 34 4.08 3.53 -3.19
C LEU A 34 5.11 4.39 -2.45
N LEU A 35 5.54 5.49 -3.07
CA LEU A 35 6.42 6.45 -2.39
C LEU A 35 5.57 7.46 -1.63
N PRO A 36 5.91 7.78 -0.36
CA PRO A 36 5.18 8.76 0.44
C PRO A 36 5.04 10.11 -0.28
N ASP A 37 6.09 10.59 -0.95
CA ASP A 37 6.05 11.84 -1.71
C ASP A 37 5.08 11.84 -2.90
N ARG A 38 4.81 10.65 -3.47
CA ARG A 38 3.90 10.51 -4.62
C ARG A 38 2.44 10.39 -4.21
N ILE A 39 2.15 10.20 -2.93
CA ILE A 39 0.77 10.12 -2.47
C ILE A 39 0.14 11.49 -2.25
N SER A 40 0.93 12.50 -1.85
CA SER A 40 0.39 13.83 -1.56
C SER A 40 -0.32 14.48 -2.76
N PRO A 41 0.18 14.34 -4.00
CA PRO A 41 -0.55 14.77 -5.19
C PRO A 41 -1.87 14.01 -5.43
N TRP A 42 -1.90 12.70 -5.16
CA TRP A 42 -3.11 11.89 -5.31
C TRP A 42 -4.18 12.24 -4.26
N LEU A 43 -3.78 12.39 -2.99
CA LEU A 43 -4.67 12.84 -1.92
C LEU A 43 -5.22 14.25 -2.16
N ARG A 44 -4.45 15.09 -2.87
CA ARG A 44 -4.91 16.43 -3.31
C ARG A 44 -5.76 16.41 -4.58
N GLY A 45 -6.02 15.25 -5.17
CA GLY A 45 -6.78 15.11 -6.41
C GLY A 45 -6.05 15.61 -7.67
N LEU A 46 -4.74 15.89 -7.58
CA LEU A 46 -3.92 16.33 -8.71
C LEU A 46 -3.58 15.17 -9.66
N VAL A 47 -3.62 13.94 -9.15
CA VAL A 47 -3.41 12.72 -9.94
C VAL A 47 -4.72 11.95 -10.00
N THR A 48 -5.15 11.63 -11.21
CA THR A 48 -6.46 11.00 -11.48
C THR A 48 -6.55 9.54 -11.05
N SER A 49 -5.42 8.85 -10.89
CA SER A 49 -5.38 7.45 -10.47
C SER A 49 -4.15 7.16 -9.63
N ILE A 50 -4.33 6.46 -8.51
CA ILE A 50 -3.25 6.00 -7.63
C ILE A 50 -2.29 5.05 -8.38
N ASP A 51 -2.78 4.37 -9.42
CA ASP A 51 -1.99 3.49 -10.28
C ASP A 51 -0.76 4.19 -10.88
N ARG A 52 -0.88 5.48 -11.21
CA ARG A 52 0.24 6.28 -11.71
C ARG A 52 1.31 6.57 -10.65
N CYS A 53 0.96 6.45 -9.38
CA CYS A 53 1.87 6.63 -8.27
C CYS A 53 2.56 5.32 -7.85
N LEU A 54 2.00 4.17 -8.25
CA LEU A 54 2.55 2.85 -7.95
C LEU A 54 3.79 2.57 -8.80
N ARG A 55 4.72 1.82 -8.21
CA ARG A 55 5.93 1.31 -8.87
C ARG A 55 5.75 -0.11 -9.42
N VAL A 56 4.62 -0.73 -9.12
CA VAL A 56 4.25 -2.10 -9.52
C VAL A 56 3.03 -2.06 -10.44
N GLY A 57 2.79 -3.17 -11.15
CA GLY A 57 1.59 -3.30 -11.97
C GLY A 57 0.32 -3.45 -11.14
N GLN A 58 -0.83 -3.16 -11.75
CA GLN A 58 -2.13 -3.20 -11.09
C GLN A 58 -2.49 -4.57 -10.49
N THR A 59 -2.04 -5.66 -11.11
CA THR A 59 -2.27 -7.03 -10.63
C THR A 59 -1.55 -7.31 -9.31
N GLU A 60 -0.29 -6.87 -9.18
CA GLU A 60 0.48 -7.05 -7.94
C GLU A 60 -0.15 -6.24 -6.81
N ALA A 61 -0.52 -4.99 -7.10
CA ALA A 61 -1.21 -4.13 -6.15
C ALA A 61 -2.55 -4.74 -5.70
N ALA A 62 -3.33 -5.29 -6.63
CA ALA A 62 -4.58 -5.98 -6.31
C ALA A 62 -4.34 -7.20 -5.42
N GLY A 63 -3.29 -8.00 -5.67
CA GLY A 63 -2.92 -9.13 -4.82
C GLY A 63 -2.59 -8.73 -3.39
N ALA A 64 -1.87 -7.62 -3.20
CA ALA A 64 -1.59 -7.12 -1.85
C ALA A 64 -2.85 -6.61 -1.14
N LEU A 65 -3.83 -6.07 -1.88
CA LEU A 65 -5.11 -5.63 -1.32
C LEU A 65 -6.02 -6.81 -0.97
N ASP A 66 -6.03 -7.86 -1.79
CA ASP A 66 -6.75 -9.11 -1.53
C ASP A 66 -6.26 -9.78 -0.24
N ALA A 67 -4.94 -9.73 0.01
CA ALA A 67 -4.32 -10.22 1.24
C ALA A 67 -4.70 -9.42 2.51
N LEU A 68 -5.38 -8.27 2.39
CA LEU A 68 -5.89 -7.48 3.52
C LEU A 68 -7.36 -7.78 3.87
N GLN A 69 -8.07 -8.57 3.06
CA GLN A 69 -9.47 -8.95 3.30
C GLN A 69 -9.61 -10.01 4.42
#